data_AF-A0A9C9FZ61-F1
#
_entry.id   AF-A0A9C9FZ61-F1
#
_cell.length_a   1.000
_cell.length_b   1.000
_cell.length_c   1.000
_cell.angle_alpha   90.00
_cell.angle_beta   90.00
_cell.angle_gamma   90.00
#
_symmetry.space_group_name_H-M   'P 1'
#
loop_
_entity.id
_entity.type
_entity.pdbx_description
1 polymer ?
#
loop_
_entity_poly.entity_id
_entity_poly.type
_entity_poly.pdbx_seq_one_letter_code
_entity_poly.pdbx_strand_id
1 'polypeptide(L)'
;MTNNTAVRQPLNLPLITAILVSSGLLWRVWLISGAKQSLLLIIALLLGLTLYSAAFSFAGAYRAILVKRQTQGVQAQLLMLAIASILFAPLLAKGELFGLTLYGATAPVALMLVVGAFLFGIGMQLGDGCASGTLYTVGGGNRRMLVTLSGFMAGSVIGTLHLPFWWRQPSWGTITLTQLTGSWQSALALQLLFLLLLSALLYRISRHSDEAPDTSNFRLLGGPWPLWFGALMLALLNLATLLTAGHPWTIAWGY
;
A
#
# COMPACT_ATOMS: atom_id res chain seq x y z
N MET A 1 -25.87 45.94 15.39
CA MET A 1 -24.51 45.85 14.85
C MET A 1 -23.59 45.32 15.95
N THR A 2 -23.31 44.01 15.98
CA THR A 2 -22.32 43.43 16.90
C THR A 2 -21.67 42.21 16.26
N ASN A 3 -20.49 42.48 15.67
CA ASN A 3 -19.34 41.62 15.39
C ASN A 3 -19.56 40.11 15.25
N ASN A 4 -19.67 39.71 13.99
CA ASN A 4 -19.34 38.37 13.50
C ASN A 4 -17.81 38.20 13.56
N THR A 5 -17.28 37.75 14.71
CA THR A 5 -15.87 37.36 14.81
C THR A 5 -15.70 36.01 14.13
N ALA A 6 -15.40 36.05 12.84
CA ALA A 6 -14.87 34.91 12.12
C ALA A 6 -13.61 34.43 12.86
N VAL A 7 -13.73 33.33 13.61
CA VAL A 7 -12.60 32.57 14.13
C VAL A 7 -11.79 32.15 12.90
N ARG A 8 -10.77 32.94 12.56
CA ARG A 8 -9.77 32.56 11.58
C ARG A 8 -9.08 31.32 12.15
N GLN A 9 -9.47 30.15 11.68
CA GLN A 9 -8.71 28.93 11.90
C GLN A 9 -7.25 29.25 11.53
N PRO A 10 -6.28 29.11 12.45
CA PRO A 10 -4.91 29.43 12.12
C PRO A 10 -4.50 28.49 10.99
N LEU A 11 -4.11 29.07 9.87
CA LEU A 11 -3.56 28.35 8.72
C LEU A 11 -2.50 27.37 9.26
N ASN A 12 -2.77 26.07 9.14
CA ASN A 12 -2.11 25.00 9.89
C ASN A 12 -0.59 25.05 9.74
N LEU A 13 0.11 25.61 10.72
CA LEU A 13 1.58 25.63 10.83
C LEU A 13 2.26 24.29 10.43
N PRO A 14 1.76 23.10 10.85
CA PRO A 14 2.36 21.82 10.43
C PRO A 14 2.22 21.53 8.93
N LEU A 15 1.12 21.99 8.29
CA LEU A 15 0.91 21.83 6.86
C LEU A 15 1.89 22.70 6.06
N ILE A 16 2.11 23.94 6.52
CA ILE A 16 3.07 24.86 5.90
C ILE A 16 4.49 24.30 6.00
N THR A 17 4.88 23.77 7.17
CA THR A 17 6.18 23.13 7.34
C THR A 17 6.33 21.88 6.46
N ALA A 18 5.28 21.06 6.33
CA ALA A 18 5.31 19.88 5.47
C ALA A 18 5.47 20.27 3.99
N ILE A 19 4.78 21.31 3.53
CA ILE A 19 4.89 21.82 2.16
C ILE A 19 6.30 22.38 1.90
N LEU A 20 6.85 23.17 2.83
CA LEU A 20 8.20 23.74 2.71
C LEU A 20 9.29 22.66 2.70
N VAL A 21 9.18 21.66 3.57
CA VAL A 21 10.13 20.54 3.59
C VAL A 21 10.02 19.71 2.31
N SER A 22 8.79 19.42 1.86
CA SER A 22 8.56 18.65 0.64
C SER A 22 9.07 19.39 -0.60
N SER A 23 8.84 20.71 -0.71
CA SER A 23 9.34 21.52 -1.82
C SER A 23 10.86 21.66 -1.81
N GLY A 24 11.48 21.82 -0.63
CA GLY A 24 12.93 21.83 -0.48
C GLY A 24 13.58 20.50 -0.87
N LEU A 25 12.97 19.37 -0.49
CA LEU A 25 13.42 18.03 -0.88
C LEU A 25 13.27 17.82 -2.39
N LEU A 26 12.14 18.20 -2.98
CA LEU A 26 11.91 18.12 -4.42
C LEU A 26 12.95 18.91 -5.20
N TRP A 27 13.24 20.14 -4.76
CA TRP A 27 14.27 20.97 -5.35
C TRP A 27 15.65 20.30 -5.31
N ARG A 28 16.03 19.74 -4.14
CA ARG A 28 17.31 19.03 -3.98
C ARG A 28 17.41 17.78 -4.84
N VAL A 29 16.38 16.94 -4.86
CA VAL A 29 16.35 15.71 -5.67
C VAL A 29 16.40 16.03 -7.16
N TRP A 30 15.72 17.08 -7.59
CA TRP A 30 15.74 17.51 -8.98
C TRP A 30 17.15 17.91 -9.44
N LEU A 31 17.87 18.66 -8.61
CA LEU A 31 19.25 19.08 -8.91
C LEU A 31 20.25 17.92 -8.93
N ILE A 32 20.10 16.93 -8.04
CA ILE A 32 21.11 15.87 -7.85
C ILE A 32 20.83 14.66 -8.75
N SER A 33 19.56 14.31 -8.93
CA SER A 33 19.17 12.99 -9.43
C SER A 33 18.16 13.02 -10.58
N GLY A 34 17.78 14.22 -11.02
CA GLY A 34 16.99 14.45 -12.22
C GLY A 34 15.47 14.28 -12.06
N ALA A 35 14.77 14.41 -13.19
CA ALA A 35 13.30 14.46 -13.24
C ALA A 35 12.62 13.16 -12.78
N LYS A 36 13.20 11.99 -13.12
CA LYS A 36 12.64 10.67 -12.78
C LYS A 36 12.50 10.49 -11.27
N GLN A 37 13.56 10.77 -10.50
CA GLN A 37 13.54 10.60 -9.05
C GLN A 37 12.67 11.65 -8.35
N SER A 38 12.60 12.86 -8.91
CA SER A 38 11.70 13.91 -8.42
C SER A 38 10.23 13.51 -8.57
N LEU A 39 9.88 12.91 -9.71
CA LEU A 39 8.53 12.39 -9.96
C LEU A 39 8.18 11.24 -9.00
N LEU A 40 9.12 10.32 -8.75
CA LEU A 40 8.95 9.25 -7.76
C LEU A 40 8.74 9.80 -6.35
N LEU A 41 9.44 10.88 -5.97
CA LEU A 41 9.22 11.54 -4.69
C LEU A 41 7.80 12.12 -4.59
N ILE A 42 7.29 12.75 -5.65
CA ILE A 42 5.89 13.24 -5.70
C ILE A 42 4.92 12.07 -5.54
N ILE A 43 5.12 10.97 -6.28
CA ILE A 43 4.28 9.78 -6.18
C ILE A 43 4.31 9.20 -4.76
N ALA A 44 5.48 9.13 -4.13
CA ALA A 44 5.63 8.64 -2.75
C ALA A 44 4.89 9.53 -1.74
N LEU A 45 4.96 10.86 -1.90
CA LEU A 45 4.20 11.79 -1.05
C LEU A 45 2.69 11.61 -1.22
N LEU A 46 2.22 11.43 -2.45
CA LEU A 46 0.80 11.18 -2.73
C LEU A 46 0.34 9.82 -2.19
N LEU A 47 1.19 8.78 -2.26
CA LEU A 47 0.92 7.47 -1.65
C LEU A 47 0.80 7.60 -0.14
N GLY A 48 1.74 8.30 0.51
CA GLY A 48 1.69 8.57 1.95
C GLY A 48 0.43 9.34 2.36
N LEU A 49 0.09 10.39 1.61
CA LEU A 49 -1.13 11.17 1.83
C LEU A 49 -2.39 10.31 1.68
N THR A 50 -2.44 9.45 0.66
CA THR A 50 -3.57 8.54 0.42
C THR A 50 -3.72 7.54 1.57
N LEU A 51 -2.63 6.90 1.99
CA LEU A 51 -2.63 5.95 3.11
C LEU A 51 -3.10 6.61 4.41
N TYR A 52 -2.60 7.82 4.69
CA TYR A 52 -2.95 8.60 5.88
C TYR A 52 -4.41 9.05 5.84
N SER A 53 -4.87 9.62 4.73
CA SER A 53 -6.21 10.21 4.60
C SER A 53 -7.31 9.15 4.57
N ALA A 54 -7.04 7.98 3.97
CA ALA A 54 -7.96 6.85 3.98
C ALA A 54 -7.82 5.95 5.22
N ALA A 55 -6.86 6.25 6.12
CA ALA A 55 -6.48 5.39 7.24
C ALA A 55 -6.33 3.91 6.83
N PHE A 56 -5.72 3.68 5.66
CA PHE A 56 -5.75 2.39 4.98
C PHE A 56 -4.74 1.43 5.63
N SER A 57 -5.20 0.66 6.62
CA SER A 57 -4.37 -0.29 7.37
C SER A 57 -4.56 -1.73 6.89
N PHE A 58 -3.46 -2.39 6.49
CA PHE A 58 -3.50 -3.81 6.13
C PHE A 58 -3.78 -4.69 7.35
N ALA A 59 -2.95 -4.60 8.39
CA ALA A 59 -3.11 -5.39 9.62
C ALA A 59 -4.44 -5.12 10.33
N GLY A 60 -4.84 -3.84 10.42
CA GLY A 60 -6.08 -3.44 11.08
C GLY A 60 -7.33 -4.06 10.43
N ALA A 61 -7.36 -4.17 9.10
CA ALA A 61 -8.48 -4.76 8.39
C ALA A 61 -8.67 -6.25 8.71
N TYR A 62 -7.59 -7.03 8.75
CA TYR A 62 -7.66 -8.46 9.12
C TYR A 62 -8.06 -8.63 10.59
N ARG A 63 -7.49 -7.82 11.49
CA ARG A 63 -7.89 -7.81 12.91
C ARG A 63 -9.37 -7.44 13.09
N ALA A 64 -9.90 -6.50 12.31
CA ALA A 64 -11.31 -6.11 12.36
C ALA A 64 -12.26 -7.24 11.92
N ILE A 65 -11.87 -8.06 10.93
CA ILE A 65 -12.62 -9.27 10.58
C ILE A 65 -12.60 -10.27 11.73
N LEU A 66 -11.42 -10.57 12.29
CA LEU A 66 -11.28 -11.61 13.32
C LEU A 66 -11.98 -11.25 14.63
N VAL A 67 -11.88 -10.00 15.06
CA VAL A 67 -12.41 -9.55 16.37
C VAL A 67 -13.84 -9.05 16.26
N LYS A 68 -14.15 -8.25 15.23
CA LYS A 68 -15.44 -7.54 15.10
C LYS A 68 -16.33 -8.07 13.97
N ARG A 69 -15.86 -9.01 13.15
CA ARG A 69 -16.52 -9.46 11.90
C ARG A 69 -16.84 -8.31 10.93
N GLN A 70 -16.03 -7.25 10.95
CA GLN A 70 -16.14 -6.11 10.05
C GLN A 70 -15.23 -6.32 8.84
N THR A 71 -15.81 -6.41 7.64
CA THR A 71 -15.05 -6.77 6.43
C THR A 71 -14.67 -5.56 5.57
N GLN A 72 -15.15 -4.36 5.89
CA GLN A 72 -15.00 -3.16 5.05
C GLN A 72 -13.54 -2.89 4.63
N GLY A 73 -12.58 -3.01 5.55
CA GLY A 73 -11.16 -2.80 5.26
C GLY A 73 -10.58 -3.82 4.28
N VAL A 74 -10.93 -5.10 4.43
CA VAL A 74 -10.45 -6.15 3.51
C VAL A 74 -11.15 -6.05 2.17
N GLN A 75 -12.43 -5.67 2.13
CA GLN A 75 -13.14 -5.40 0.88
C GLN A 75 -12.44 -4.29 0.08
N ALA A 76 -11.97 -3.23 0.74
CA ALA A 76 -11.21 -2.17 0.10
C ALA A 76 -9.85 -2.66 -0.44
N GLN A 77 -9.17 -3.58 0.26
CA GLN A 77 -7.95 -4.22 -0.23
C GLN A 77 -8.19 -5.11 -1.45
N LEU A 78 -9.27 -5.91 -1.45
CA LEU A 78 -9.65 -6.72 -2.61
C LEU A 78 -9.98 -5.84 -3.81
N LEU A 79 -10.67 -4.71 -3.59
CA LEU A 79 -10.94 -3.72 -4.64
C LEU A 79 -9.65 -3.11 -5.19
N MET A 80 -8.72 -2.70 -4.32
CA MET A 80 -7.41 -2.19 -4.72
C MET A 80 -6.66 -3.21 -5.60
N LEU A 81 -6.63 -4.49 -5.17
CA LEU A 81 -5.99 -5.58 -5.90
C LEU A 81 -6.66 -5.84 -7.26
N ALA A 82 -7.99 -5.80 -7.33
CA ALA A 82 -8.73 -5.99 -8.56
C ALA A 82 -8.41 -4.87 -9.57
N ILE A 83 -8.47 -3.61 -9.14
CA ILE A 83 -8.14 -2.45 -9.99
C ILE A 83 -6.68 -2.54 -10.44
N ALA A 84 -5.75 -2.80 -9.53
CA ALA A 84 -4.33 -2.95 -9.87
C ALA A 84 -4.10 -4.09 -10.87
N SER A 85 -4.80 -5.23 -10.72
CA SER A 85 -4.68 -6.36 -11.65
C SER A 85 -5.16 -6.00 -13.06
N ILE A 86 -6.31 -5.30 -13.17
CA ILE A 86 -6.86 -4.84 -14.46
C ILE A 86 -5.90 -3.88 -15.16
N LEU A 87 -5.27 -2.98 -14.40
CA LEU A 87 -4.33 -2.01 -14.93
C LEU A 87 -3.00 -2.65 -15.33
N PHE A 88 -2.45 -3.53 -14.50
CA PHE A 88 -1.10 -4.07 -14.68
C PHE A 88 -1.03 -5.20 -15.70
N ALA A 89 -2.03 -6.09 -15.75
CA ALA A 89 -2.01 -7.24 -16.66
C ALA A 89 -1.74 -6.87 -18.13
N PRO A 90 -2.43 -5.90 -18.76
CA PRO A 90 -2.16 -5.54 -20.15
C PRO A 90 -0.81 -4.83 -20.33
N LEU A 91 -0.32 -4.11 -19.32
CA LEU A 91 0.97 -3.41 -19.38
C LEU A 91 2.14 -4.40 -19.29
N LEU A 92 2.06 -5.33 -18.35
CA LEU A 92 3.05 -6.40 -18.17
C LEU A 92 3.07 -7.36 -19.37
N ALA A 93 1.91 -7.61 -20.00
CA ALA A 93 1.84 -8.42 -21.21
C ALA A 93 2.57 -7.77 -22.40
N LYS A 94 2.67 -6.44 -22.46
CA LYS A 94 3.46 -5.73 -23.47
C LYS A 94 4.96 -5.80 -23.20
N GLY A 95 5.37 -6.05 -21.95
CA GLY A 95 6.77 -6.19 -21.52
C GLY A 95 7.58 -4.89 -21.50
N GLU A 96 7.32 -3.97 -22.43
CA GLU A 96 8.00 -2.69 -22.52
C GLU A 96 7.02 -1.54 -22.83
N LEU A 97 7.28 -0.37 -22.23
CA LEU A 97 6.61 0.88 -22.58
C LEU A 97 7.63 2.01 -22.59
N PHE A 98 7.63 2.81 -23.66
CA PHE A 98 8.53 3.96 -23.81
C PHE A 98 10.03 3.63 -23.61
N GLY A 99 10.46 2.43 -24.02
CA GLY A 99 11.83 1.95 -23.85
C GLY A 99 12.18 1.51 -22.42
N LEU A 100 11.20 1.45 -21.52
CA LEU A 100 11.34 0.93 -20.17
C LEU A 100 10.78 -0.49 -20.09
N THR A 101 11.62 -1.42 -19.63
CA THR A 101 11.18 -2.80 -19.31
C THR A 101 10.32 -2.80 -18.05
N LEU A 102 9.16 -3.44 -18.14
CA LEU A 102 8.20 -3.53 -17.05
C LEU A 102 8.31 -4.89 -16.38
N TYR A 103 8.70 -4.90 -15.11
CA TYR A 103 8.81 -6.12 -14.31
C TYR A 103 7.62 -6.24 -13.36
N GLY A 104 7.00 -7.41 -13.37
CA GLY A 104 6.08 -7.80 -12.31
C GLY A 104 6.86 -8.07 -11.01
N ALA A 105 6.25 -7.77 -9.86
CA ALA A 105 6.77 -8.21 -8.57
C ALA A 105 6.48 -9.70 -8.35
N THR A 106 7.24 -10.55 -9.04
CA THR A 106 7.15 -12.00 -8.92
C THR A 106 8.32 -12.52 -8.09
N ALA A 107 8.01 -13.25 -7.02
CA ALA A 107 9.00 -13.87 -6.15
C ALA A 107 8.85 -15.40 -6.21
N PRO A 108 9.94 -16.16 -6.04
CA PRO A 108 9.87 -17.61 -6.03
C PRO A 108 9.06 -18.11 -4.84
N VAL A 109 8.28 -19.17 -5.05
CA VAL A 109 7.66 -19.89 -3.94
C VAL A 109 8.75 -20.71 -3.27
N ALA A 110 9.19 -20.29 -2.10
CA ALA A 110 10.28 -20.93 -1.35
C ALA A 110 9.93 -21.10 0.12
N LEU A 111 10.67 -21.96 0.81
CA LEU A 111 10.52 -22.14 2.26
C LEU A 111 10.71 -20.81 3.02
N MET A 112 11.61 -19.95 2.53
CA MET A 112 11.84 -18.61 3.07
C MET A 112 10.55 -17.77 3.09
N LEU A 113 9.79 -17.78 2.00
CA LEU A 113 8.54 -17.03 1.89
C LEU A 113 7.52 -17.48 2.95
N VAL A 114 7.39 -18.80 3.16
CA VAL A 114 6.44 -19.37 4.15
C VAL A 114 6.83 -18.97 5.56
N VAL A 115 8.11 -19.17 5.93
CA VAL A 115 8.61 -18.82 7.27
C VAL A 115 8.55 -17.31 7.49
N GLY A 116 8.96 -16.52 6.51
CA GLY A 116 8.92 -15.07 6.52
C GLY A 116 7.49 -14.52 6.67
N ALA A 117 6.53 -15.06 5.93
CA ALA A 117 5.12 -14.65 6.03
C ALA A 117 4.55 -14.92 7.43
N PHE A 118 4.90 -16.05 8.05
CA PHE A 118 4.44 -16.38 9.41
C PHE A 118 5.07 -15.46 10.47
N LEU A 119 6.39 -15.27 10.42
CA LEU A 119 7.09 -14.34 11.33
C LEU A 119 6.62 -12.89 11.15
N PHE A 120 6.40 -12.46 9.91
CA PHE A 120 5.86 -11.14 9.61
C PHE A 120 4.43 -11.00 10.14
N GLY A 121 3.60 -12.03 10.01
CA GLY A 121 2.25 -12.07 10.58
C GLY A 121 2.26 -11.91 12.11
N ILE A 122 3.13 -12.63 12.82
CA ILE A 122 3.32 -12.46 14.27
C ILE A 122 3.77 -11.04 14.59
N GLY A 123 4.75 -10.52 13.84
CA GLY A 123 5.26 -9.16 14.01
C GLY A 123 4.18 -8.10 13.82
N MET A 124 3.30 -8.24 12.81
CA MET A 124 2.19 -7.33 12.59
C MET A 124 1.24 -7.26 13.78
N GLN A 125 0.98 -8.39 14.44
CA GLN A 125 0.08 -8.44 15.60
C GLN A 125 0.74 -7.87 16.86
N LEU A 126 2.04 -8.10 17.07
CA LEU A 126 2.78 -7.52 18.18
C LEU A 126 2.99 -6.01 18.02
N GLY A 127 3.23 -5.56 16.79
CA GLY A 127 3.50 -4.15 16.45
C GLY A 127 2.27 -3.29 16.22
N ASP A 128 1.07 -3.87 16.29
CA ASP A 128 -0.23 -3.26 15.98
C ASP A 128 -0.28 -2.58 14.61
N GLY A 129 0.46 -3.10 13.63
CA GLY A 129 0.66 -2.43 12.36
C GLY A 129 1.42 -3.26 11.33
N CYS A 130 1.06 -3.06 10.07
CA CYS A 130 1.87 -3.49 8.92
C CYS A 130 2.94 -2.44 8.60
N ALA A 131 3.84 -2.71 7.65
CA ALA A 131 4.90 -1.76 7.27
C ALA A 131 4.34 -0.40 6.82
N SER A 132 3.37 -0.40 5.88
CA SER A 132 2.69 0.83 5.44
C SER A 132 1.95 1.52 6.58
N GLY A 133 1.23 0.74 7.40
CA GLY A 133 0.51 1.19 8.59
C GLY A 133 1.39 1.95 9.57
N THR A 134 2.56 1.38 9.85
CA THR A 134 3.56 1.94 10.74
C THR A 134 4.14 3.23 10.18
N LEU A 135 4.49 3.27 8.90
CA LEU A 135 5.06 4.46 8.26
C LEU A 135 4.12 5.67 8.28
N TYR A 136 2.87 5.51 7.82
CA TYR A 136 1.96 6.66 7.79
C TYR A 136 1.53 7.11 9.19
N THR A 137 1.45 6.19 10.16
CA THR A 137 1.01 6.52 11.52
C THR A 137 2.13 7.16 12.34
N VAL A 138 3.39 6.75 12.12
CA VAL A 138 4.57 7.49 12.60
C VAL A 138 4.61 8.89 11.95
N GLY A 139 4.38 8.98 10.64
CA GLY A 139 4.27 10.26 9.93
C GLY A 139 3.16 11.17 10.45
N GLY A 140 2.06 10.58 10.95
CA GLY A 140 0.98 11.27 11.65
C GLY A 140 1.30 11.71 13.09
N GLY A 141 2.50 11.45 13.60
CA GLY A 141 2.97 11.88 14.91
C GLY A 141 2.82 10.86 16.06
N ASN A 142 2.45 9.61 15.77
CA ASN A 142 2.34 8.59 16.81
C ASN A 142 3.73 8.07 17.24
N ARG A 143 4.22 8.58 18.36
CA ARG A 143 5.53 8.20 18.92
C ARG A 143 5.61 6.73 19.33
N ARG A 144 4.50 6.07 19.68
CA ARG A 144 4.51 4.65 20.07
C ARG A 144 4.93 3.76 18.90
N MET A 145 4.53 4.12 17.69
CA MET A 145 4.88 3.35 16.48
C MET A 145 6.34 3.52 16.05
N LEU A 146 7.10 4.46 16.65
CA LEU A 146 8.55 4.52 16.45
C LEU A 146 9.24 3.26 16.95
N VAL A 147 8.71 2.63 18.01
CA VAL A 147 9.25 1.36 18.52
C VAL A 147 9.05 0.26 17.49
N THR A 148 7.83 0.11 16.97
CA THR A 148 7.53 -0.85 15.89
C THR A 148 8.39 -0.60 14.65
N LEU A 149 8.56 0.68 14.26
CA LEU A 149 9.39 1.06 13.11
C LEU A 149 10.87 0.69 13.33
N SER A 150 11.41 0.95 14.52
CA SER A 150 12.79 0.60 14.86
C SER A 150 13.02 -0.92 14.86
N GLY A 151 12.07 -1.70 15.38
CA GLY A 151 12.10 -3.15 15.32
C GLY A 151 12.01 -3.68 13.89
N PHE A 152 11.15 -3.08 13.07
CA PHE A 152 11.05 -3.40 11.65
C PHE A 152 12.36 -3.12 10.90
N MET A 153 13.01 -1.98 11.16
CA MET A 153 14.32 -1.65 10.58
C MET A 153 15.41 -2.63 11.03
N ALA A 154 15.52 -2.89 12.32
CA ALA A 154 16.50 -3.83 12.87
C ALA A 154 16.28 -5.25 12.32
N GLY A 155 15.03 -5.72 12.31
CA GLY A 155 14.66 -7.02 11.74
C GLY A 155 14.95 -7.12 10.24
N SER A 156 14.73 -6.05 9.46
CA SER A 156 15.05 -6.02 8.03
C SER A 156 16.56 -6.11 7.78
N VAL A 157 17.37 -5.45 8.61
CA VAL A 157 18.84 -5.55 8.55
C VAL A 157 19.30 -6.97 8.90
N ILE A 158 18.78 -7.54 9.99
CA ILE A 158 19.11 -8.92 10.39
C ILE A 158 18.68 -9.92 9.31
N GLY A 159 17.47 -9.77 8.76
CA GLY A 159 16.97 -10.61 7.67
C GLY A 159 17.87 -10.55 6.44
N THR A 160 18.35 -9.35 6.08
CA THR A 160 19.30 -9.15 4.98
C THR A 160 20.65 -9.83 5.25
N LEU A 161 21.14 -9.83 6.49
CA LEU A 161 22.37 -10.53 6.87
C LEU A 161 22.23 -12.07 6.77
N HIS A 162 21.06 -12.60 7.13
CA HIS A 162 20.77 -14.03 7.03
C HIS A 162 20.33 -14.48 5.63
N LEU A 163 20.22 -13.57 4.67
CA LEU A 163 19.75 -13.85 3.32
C LEU A 163 20.50 -15.02 2.63
N PRO A 164 21.84 -15.16 2.73
CA PRO A 164 22.55 -16.29 2.12
C PRO A 164 22.19 -17.66 2.70
N PHE A 165 21.71 -17.72 3.94
CA PHE A 165 21.19 -18.96 4.52
C PHE A 165 19.84 -19.33 3.91
N TRP A 166 18.96 -18.35 3.73
CA TRP A 166 17.63 -18.57 3.20
C TRP A 166 17.62 -18.92 1.71
N TRP A 167 18.53 -18.34 0.93
CA TRP A 167 18.67 -18.65 -0.50
C TRP A 167 19.09 -20.11 -0.77
N ARG A 168 19.71 -20.78 0.21
CA ARG A 168 20.09 -22.20 0.12
C ARG A 168 18.94 -23.15 0.43
N GLN A 169 17.80 -22.65 0.88
CA GLN A 169 16.63 -23.48 1.21
C GLN A 169 15.90 -23.92 -0.07
N PRO A 170 15.08 -24.98 0.00
CA PRO A 170 14.31 -25.44 -1.14
C PRO A 170 13.41 -24.33 -1.71
N SER A 171 13.49 -24.14 -3.04
CA SER A 171 12.63 -23.26 -3.79
C SER A 171 11.93 -24.03 -4.91
N TRP A 172 10.66 -23.72 -5.13
CA TRP A 172 9.82 -24.30 -6.19
C TRP A 172 9.74 -23.40 -7.42
N GLY A 173 10.63 -22.40 -7.50
CA GLY A 173 10.66 -21.42 -8.58
C GLY A 173 9.51 -20.43 -8.53
N THR A 174 9.47 -19.56 -9.53
CA THR A 174 8.43 -18.54 -9.68
C THR A 174 7.26 -19.15 -10.45
N ILE A 175 6.12 -19.32 -9.79
CA ILE A 175 4.89 -19.82 -10.40
C ILE A 175 4.00 -18.62 -10.67
N THR A 176 3.69 -18.35 -11.95
CA THR A 176 2.75 -17.30 -12.32
C THR A 176 1.49 -17.88 -12.95
N LEU A 177 0.34 -17.23 -12.72
CA LEU A 177 -0.93 -17.63 -13.33
C LEU A 177 -0.87 -17.62 -14.86
N THR A 178 -0.10 -16.68 -15.44
CA THR A 178 0.08 -16.58 -16.89
C THR A 178 0.80 -17.80 -17.48
N GLN A 179 1.73 -18.41 -16.74
CA GLN A 179 2.39 -19.66 -17.16
C GLN A 179 1.42 -20.85 -17.12
N LEU A 180 0.51 -20.88 -16.15
CA LEU A 180 -0.45 -21.99 -15.96
C LEU A 180 -1.61 -21.94 -16.96
N THR A 181 -2.13 -20.75 -17.26
CA THR A 181 -3.30 -20.60 -18.16
C THR A 181 -2.93 -20.31 -19.61
N GLY A 182 -1.65 -20.06 -19.90
CA GLY A 182 -1.12 -19.80 -21.24
C GLY A 182 -1.50 -18.46 -21.87
N SER A 183 -2.41 -17.69 -21.27
CA SER A 183 -2.79 -16.35 -21.73
C SER A 183 -3.02 -15.38 -20.58
N TRP A 184 -2.62 -14.12 -20.77
CA TRP A 184 -2.77 -13.09 -19.73
C TRP A 184 -4.23 -12.73 -19.47
N GLN A 185 -5.11 -12.83 -20.48
CA GLN A 185 -6.54 -12.58 -20.33
C GLN A 185 -7.21 -13.61 -19.44
N SER A 186 -6.88 -14.90 -19.62
CA SER A 186 -7.44 -15.97 -18.78
C SER A 186 -6.91 -15.92 -17.36
N ALA A 187 -5.62 -15.59 -17.18
CA ALA A 187 -5.03 -15.37 -15.86
C ALA A 187 -5.72 -14.21 -15.13
N LEU A 188 -5.96 -13.09 -15.83
CA LEU A 188 -6.69 -11.95 -15.27
C LEU A 188 -8.14 -12.31 -14.92
N ALA A 189 -8.85 -13.00 -15.81
CA ALA A 189 -10.23 -13.43 -15.56
C ALA A 189 -10.32 -14.34 -14.33
N LEU A 190 -9.41 -15.30 -14.19
CA LEU A 190 -9.35 -16.21 -13.04
C LEU A 190 -9.03 -15.45 -11.74
N GLN A 191 -8.09 -14.51 -11.78
CA GLN A 191 -7.74 -13.67 -10.64
C GLN A 191 -8.94 -12.82 -10.19
N LEU A 192 -9.64 -12.16 -11.13
CA LEU A 192 -10.81 -11.34 -10.82
C LEU A 192 -11.97 -12.19 -10.30
N LEU A 193 -12.18 -13.38 -10.87
CA LEU A 193 -13.17 -14.32 -10.37
C LEU A 193 -12.85 -14.73 -8.93
N PHE A 194 -11.59 -15.06 -8.62
CA PHE A 194 -11.17 -15.41 -7.27
C PHE A 194 -11.40 -14.26 -6.28
N LEU A 195 -10.99 -13.04 -6.63
CA LEU A 195 -11.21 -11.85 -5.79
C LEU A 195 -12.70 -11.57 -5.58
N LEU A 196 -13.53 -11.77 -6.61
CA LEU A 196 -14.98 -11.60 -6.54
C LEU A 196 -15.67 -12.67 -5.68
N LEU A 197 -15.23 -13.93 -5.77
CA LEU A 197 -15.73 -14.99 -4.89
C LEU A 197 -15.35 -14.72 -3.43
N LEU A 198 -14.11 -14.28 -3.19
CA LEU A 198 -13.64 -13.94 -1.85
C LEU A 198 -14.39 -12.73 -1.29
N SER A 199 -14.62 -11.69 -2.10
CA SER A 199 -15.39 -10.52 -1.68
C SER A 199 -16.85 -10.89 -1.36
N ALA A 200 -17.48 -11.74 -2.16
CA ALA A 200 -18.83 -12.24 -1.90
C ALA A 200 -18.90 -13.08 -0.62
N LEU A 201 -17.91 -13.95 -0.37
CA LEU A 201 -17.83 -14.76 0.84
C LEU A 201 -17.68 -13.86 2.09
N LEU A 202 -16.77 -12.89 2.04
CA LEU A 202 -16.58 -11.94 3.13
C LEU A 202 -17.84 -11.11 3.36
N TYR A 203 -18.53 -10.69 2.30
CA TYR A 203 -19.79 -9.95 2.42
C TYR A 203 -20.87 -10.75 3.16
N ARG A 204 -20.94 -12.07 2.94
CA ARG A 204 -21.87 -12.96 3.67
C ARG A 204 -21.54 -13.12 5.15
N ILE A 205 -20.26 -13.08 5.51
CA ILE A 205 -19.80 -13.22 6.91
C ILE A 205 -19.87 -11.87 7.65
N SER A 206 -19.90 -10.77 6.89
CA SER A 206 -19.92 -9.42 7.42
C SER A 206 -21.13 -9.19 8.32
N ARG A 207 -20.86 -8.80 9.56
CA ARG A 207 -21.87 -8.09 10.35
C ARG A 207 -21.86 -6.64 9.88
N HIS A 208 -22.94 -6.21 9.24
CA HIS A 208 -23.18 -4.79 9.04
C HIS A 208 -23.21 -4.16 10.44
N SER A 209 -22.15 -3.42 10.76
CA SER A 209 -22.21 -2.45 11.86
C SER A 209 -22.88 -1.22 11.25
N ASP A 210 -23.97 -0.76 11.86
CA ASP A 210 -24.75 0.40 11.38
C ASP A 210 -23.95 1.72 11.34
N GLU A 211 -22.75 1.73 11.92
CA GLU A 211 -21.77 2.80 11.79
C GLU A 211 -20.96 2.62 10.50
N ALA A 212 -21.57 2.89 9.35
CA ALA A 212 -20.78 3.29 8.19
C ALA A 212 -20.08 4.62 8.55
N PRO A 213 -18.76 4.76 8.35
CA PRO A 213 -18.09 6.03 8.61
C PRO A 213 -18.78 7.12 7.77
N ASP A 214 -19.22 8.19 8.44
CA ASP A 214 -19.97 9.28 7.82
C ASP A 214 -19.17 9.92 6.67
N THR A 215 -19.53 9.59 5.42
CA THR A 215 -18.90 10.11 4.21
C THR A 215 -19.54 11.42 3.73
N SER A 216 -20.49 12.00 4.47
CA SER A 216 -21.23 13.20 4.06
C SER A 216 -20.34 14.44 3.86
N ASN A 217 -19.17 14.48 4.51
CA ASN A 217 -18.20 15.56 4.42
C ASN A 217 -16.92 15.17 3.66
N PHE A 218 -17.06 14.56 2.47
CA PHE A 218 -15.93 14.28 1.59
C PHE A 218 -15.26 15.57 1.12
N ARG A 219 -13.98 15.75 1.46
CA ARG A 219 -13.14 16.81 0.88
C ARG A 219 -11.90 16.17 0.26
N LEU A 220 -11.68 16.46 -1.01
CA LEU A 220 -10.53 15.95 -1.77
C LEU A 220 -9.19 16.29 -1.10
N LEU A 221 -9.11 17.44 -0.41
CA LEU A 221 -7.92 17.95 0.26
C LEU A 221 -7.97 17.87 1.79
N GLY A 222 -9.00 17.26 2.41
CA GLY A 222 -9.05 17.18 3.87
C GLY A 222 -10.30 16.57 4.48
N GLY A 223 -10.26 15.28 4.76
CA GLY A 223 -11.28 14.54 5.51
C GLY A 223 -10.91 13.05 5.58
N PRO A 224 -11.56 12.24 6.43
CA PRO A 224 -11.43 10.79 6.31
C PRO A 224 -11.94 10.39 4.93
N TRP A 225 -11.04 9.91 4.07
CA TRP A 225 -11.40 9.45 2.74
C TRP A 225 -12.20 8.14 2.83
N PRO A 226 -13.22 7.95 1.99
CA PRO A 226 -13.85 6.65 1.84
C PRO A 226 -12.81 5.58 1.49
N LEU A 227 -12.91 4.39 2.11
CA LEU A 227 -11.95 3.31 1.89
C LEU A 227 -11.84 2.90 0.42
N TRP A 228 -12.94 2.95 -0.34
CA TRP A 228 -12.94 2.65 -1.78
C TRP A 228 -12.14 3.69 -2.58
N PHE A 229 -12.16 4.96 -2.16
CA PHE A 229 -11.41 6.02 -2.83
C PHE A 229 -9.92 5.89 -2.51
N GLY A 230 -9.58 5.54 -1.27
CA GLY A 230 -8.22 5.14 -0.90
C GLY A 230 -7.71 3.98 -1.76
N ALA A 231 -8.50 2.91 -1.91
CA ALA A 231 -8.16 1.76 -2.75
C ALA A 231 -7.90 2.15 -4.22
N LEU A 232 -8.77 2.99 -4.80
CA LEU A 232 -8.62 3.50 -6.16
C LEU A 232 -7.35 4.35 -6.32
N MET A 233 -7.12 5.31 -5.43
CA MET A 233 -5.95 6.19 -5.47
C MET A 233 -4.66 5.39 -5.29
N LEU A 234 -4.61 4.43 -4.37
CA LEU A 234 -3.44 3.55 -4.20
C LEU A 234 -3.17 2.73 -5.46
N ALA A 235 -4.20 2.20 -6.14
CA ALA A 235 -4.02 1.47 -7.39
C ALA A 235 -3.48 2.37 -8.52
N LEU A 236 -4.01 3.58 -8.67
CA LEU A 236 -3.56 4.54 -9.68
C LEU A 236 -2.15 5.07 -9.42
N LEU A 237 -1.81 5.35 -8.15
CA LEU A 237 -0.47 5.78 -7.77
C LEU A 237 0.55 4.63 -7.88
N ASN A 238 0.13 3.40 -7.63
CA ASN A 238 0.96 2.22 -7.90
C ASN A 238 1.20 2.05 -9.41
N LEU A 239 0.19 2.30 -10.26
CA LEU A 239 0.37 2.36 -11.72
C LEU A 239 1.35 3.47 -12.13
N ALA A 240 1.22 4.66 -11.55
CA ALA A 240 2.18 5.74 -11.81
C ALA A 240 3.60 5.33 -11.40
N THR A 241 3.76 4.59 -10.30
CA THR A 241 5.05 4.02 -9.89
C THR A 241 5.57 3.02 -10.91
N LEU A 242 4.73 2.11 -11.40
CA LEU A 242 5.11 1.13 -12.42
C LEU A 242 5.59 1.81 -13.71
N LEU A 243 4.86 2.82 -14.19
CA LEU A 243 5.19 3.55 -15.42
C LEU A 243 6.45 4.42 -15.30
N THR A 244 6.82 4.81 -14.08
CA THR A 244 7.98 5.67 -13.84
C THR A 244 9.21 4.87 -13.42
N ALA A 245 9.08 3.92 -12.50
CA ALA A 245 10.18 3.10 -11.99
C ALA A 245 10.48 1.86 -12.84
N GLY A 246 9.47 1.30 -13.52
CA GLY A 246 9.55 0.02 -14.23
C GLY A 246 9.22 -1.19 -13.35
N HIS A 247 8.93 -0.96 -12.07
CA HIS A 247 8.49 -1.96 -11.11
C HIS A 247 7.36 -1.37 -10.23
N PRO A 248 6.47 -2.21 -9.67
CA PRO A 248 5.41 -1.73 -8.80
C PRO A 248 5.97 -1.16 -7.49
N TRP A 249 5.12 -0.40 -6.79
CA TRP A 249 5.39 0.10 -5.45
C TRP A 249 5.56 -1.05 -4.45
N THR A 250 6.55 -0.90 -3.59
CA THR A 250 6.95 -1.87 -2.58
C THR A 250 7.58 -1.14 -1.40
N ILE A 251 7.32 -1.63 -0.19
CA ILE A 251 7.92 -1.12 1.06
C ILE A 251 8.92 -2.14 1.62
N ALA A 252 8.58 -3.42 1.50
CA ALA A 252 9.40 -4.54 1.90
C ALA A 252 9.34 -5.58 0.79
N TRP A 253 10.50 -6.11 0.42
CA TRP A 253 10.57 -7.23 -0.51
C TRP A 253 10.59 -8.54 0.26
N GLY A 254 9.68 -9.44 -0.11
CA GLY A 254 9.80 -10.85 0.26
C GLY A 254 10.84 -11.48 -0.66
N TYR A 255 12.01 -11.77 -0.11
CA TYR A 255 12.97 -12.71 -0.67
C TYR A 255 12.56 -14.14 -0.32
#